data_AF-A0A5C5BSX2-F1
#
_entry.id   AF-A0A5C5BSX2-F1
#
_cell.length_a   1.000
_cell.length_b   1.000
_cell.length_c   1.000
_cell.angle_alpha   90.00
_cell.angle_beta   90.00
_cell.angle_gamma   90.00
#
_symmetry.space_group_name_H-M   'P 1'
#
loop_
_entity.id
_entity.type
_entity.pdbx_description
1 polymer ?
#
loop_
_entity_poly.entity_id
_entity_poly.type
_entity_poly.pdbx_seq_one_letter_code
_entity_poly.pdbx_strand_id
1 'polypeptide(L)'
;MDKGCMARMSAAELDEYGEILGVSTAPAKTADEKMRLIERRRARTASVRALGLDLEVPVKRARDKRASDLMAKADITDAEVEEVMRILLGDEQMADVERACTDEDGTVDVDAMALAFAKLVTSDELKNF
;
A
#
# COMPACT_ATOMS: atom_id res chain seq x y z
N MET A 1 1.91 4.71 -12.02
CA MET A 1 1.24 5.64 -12.94
C MET A 1 2.18 6.78 -13.20
N ASP A 2 2.60 6.93 -14.44
CA ASP A 2 3.41 8.05 -14.87
C ASP A 2 2.57 9.34 -14.82
N LYS A 3 3.19 10.48 -14.51
CA LYS A 3 2.55 11.81 -14.60
C LYS A 3 1.93 12.00 -15.99
N GLY A 4 2.52 11.39 -17.02
CA GLY A 4 2.02 11.37 -18.39
C GLY A 4 0.64 10.72 -18.60
N CYS A 5 0.15 9.85 -17.70
CA CYS A 5 -1.23 9.34 -17.81
C CYS A 5 -2.25 10.35 -17.30
N MET A 6 -2.03 10.95 -16.12
CA MET A 6 -2.95 11.95 -15.57
C MET A 6 -2.94 13.24 -16.40
N ALA A 7 -1.79 13.60 -16.98
CA ALA A 7 -1.68 14.76 -17.87
C ALA A 7 -2.50 14.63 -19.17
N ARG A 8 -2.93 13.41 -19.53
CA ARG A 8 -3.80 13.14 -20.68
C ARG A 8 -5.28 13.06 -20.31
N MET A 9 -5.60 13.06 -19.02
CA MET A 9 -6.98 13.03 -18.54
C MET A 9 -7.59 14.43 -18.59
N SER A 10 -8.86 14.49 -19.00
CA SER A 10 -9.68 15.67 -18.86
C SER A 10 -9.95 16.01 -17.38
N ALA A 11 -10.39 17.24 -17.13
CA ALA A 11 -10.74 17.66 -15.77
C ALA A 11 -11.88 16.81 -15.16
N ALA A 12 -12.81 16.32 -15.98
CA ALA A 12 -13.90 15.46 -15.56
C ALA A 12 -13.40 14.04 -15.21
N GLU A 13 -12.52 13.45 -16.03
CA GLU A 13 -11.90 12.16 -15.71
C GLU A 13 -11.05 12.23 -14.44
N LEU A 14 -10.39 13.37 -14.17
CA LEU A 14 -9.69 13.61 -12.92
C LEU A 14 -10.65 13.71 -11.73
N ASP A 15 -11.86 14.22 -11.92
CA ASP A 15 -12.88 14.25 -10.88
C ASP A 15 -13.38 12.84 -10.53
N GLU A 16 -13.76 12.06 -11.53
CA GLU A 16 -14.15 10.66 -11.36
C GLU A 16 -13.03 9.83 -10.70
N TYR A 17 -11.79 10.04 -11.14
CA TYR A 17 -10.64 9.35 -10.56
C TYR A 17 -10.40 9.76 -9.09
N GLY A 18 -10.59 11.04 -8.76
CA GLY A 18 -10.54 11.54 -7.39
C GLY A 18 -11.57 10.84 -6.50
N GLU A 19 -12.81 10.71 -6.96
CA GLU A 19 -13.89 10.03 -6.24
C GLU A 19 -13.56 8.56 -5.95
N ILE A 20 -13.04 7.82 -6.92
CA ILE A 20 -12.58 6.42 -6.73
C ILE A 20 -11.45 6.31 -5.69
N LEU A 21 -10.62 7.34 -5.58
CA LEU A 21 -9.56 7.45 -4.59
C LEU A 21 -10.03 8.03 -3.24
N GLY A 22 -11.32 8.32 -3.09
CA GLY A 22 -11.88 8.90 -1.87
C GLY A 22 -11.40 10.34 -1.62
N VAL A 23 -11.12 11.12 -2.67
CA VAL A 23 -10.74 12.53 -2.56
C VAL A 23 -11.59 13.41 -3.46
N SER A 24 -12.22 14.43 -2.87
CA SER A 24 -12.93 15.44 -3.66
C SER A 24 -11.93 16.40 -4.31
N THR A 25 -11.97 16.46 -5.64
CA THR A 25 -11.22 17.39 -6.48
C THR A 25 -12.06 18.60 -6.92
N ALA A 26 -13.32 18.69 -6.48
CA ALA A 26 -14.23 19.80 -6.75
C ALA A 26 -13.66 21.19 -6.38
N PRO A 27 -12.84 21.36 -5.32
CA PRO A 27 -12.22 22.65 -5.01
C PRO A 27 -11.18 23.12 -6.05
N ALA A 28 -10.63 22.20 -6.87
CA ALA A 28 -9.65 22.52 -7.89
C ALA A 28 -10.33 22.80 -9.24
N LYS A 29 -9.95 23.91 -9.88
CA LYS A 29 -10.59 24.42 -11.11
C LYS A 29 -9.84 24.02 -12.38
N THR A 30 -8.55 23.71 -12.25
CA THR A 30 -7.69 23.31 -13.38
C THR A 30 -7.30 21.83 -13.28
N ALA A 31 -7.01 21.20 -14.42
CA ALA A 31 -6.53 19.83 -14.46
C ALA A 31 -5.24 19.66 -13.62
N ASP A 32 -4.32 20.63 -13.70
CA ASP A 32 -3.08 20.62 -12.91
C ASP A 32 -3.32 20.64 -11.40
N GLU A 33 -4.27 21.45 -10.92
CA GLU A 33 -4.62 21.48 -9.50
C GLU A 33 -5.28 20.17 -9.04
N LYS A 34 -6.16 19.60 -9.86
CA LYS A 34 -6.79 18.30 -9.59
C LYS A 34 -5.75 17.18 -9.53
N MET A 35 -4.81 17.16 -10.48
CA MET A 35 -3.68 16.23 -10.46
C MET A 35 -2.85 16.34 -9.18
N ARG A 36 -2.52 17.56 -8.74
CA ARG A 36 -1.77 17.76 -7.49
C ARG A 36 -2.54 17.27 -6.26
N LEU A 37 -3.87 17.42 -6.22
CA LEU A 37 -4.69 16.87 -5.13
C LEU A 37 -4.64 15.33 -5.12
N ILE A 38 -4.79 14.70 -6.28
CA ILE A 38 -4.70 13.25 -6.43
C ILE A 38 -3.31 12.73 -6.06
N GLU A 39 -2.24 13.40 -6.52
CA GLU A 39 -0.87 13.03 -6.17
C GLU A 39 -0.63 13.10 -4.66
N ARG A 40 -1.08 14.18 -4.00
CA ARG A 40 -1.01 14.29 -2.54
C ARG A 40 -1.79 13.19 -1.85
N ARG A 41 -3.00 12.85 -2.34
CA ARG A 41 -3.79 11.74 -1.78
C ARG A 41 -3.05 10.41 -1.86
N ARG A 42 -2.40 10.14 -3.00
CA ARG A 42 -1.64 8.90 -3.26
C ARG A 42 -0.30 8.83 -2.53
N ALA A 43 0.28 9.99 -2.21
CA ALA A 43 1.51 10.11 -1.43
C ALA A 43 1.29 9.96 0.08
N ARG A 44 0.03 9.93 0.54
CA ARG A 44 -0.27 9.65 1.95
C ARG A 44 0.22 8.26 2.34
N THR A 45 0.62 8.16 3.59
CA THR A 45 1.10 6.94 4.24
C THR A 45 0.13 6.56 5.36
N ALA A 46 -0.16 5.27 5.47
CA ALA A 46 -0.80 4.67 6.63
C ALA A 46 0.28 4.17 7.58
N SER A 47 0.10 4.38 8.88
CA SER A 47 0.90 3.71 9.88
C SER A 47 0.14 2.48 10.38
N VAL A 48 0.79 1.32 10.38
CA VAL A 48 0.26 0.04 10.85
C VAL A 48 1.23 -0.54 11.87
N ARG A 49 0.73 -0.82 13.08
CA ARG A 49 1.55 -1.42 14.12
C ARG A 49 1.51 -2.95 14.03
N ALA A 50 2.68 -3.57 13.87
CA ALA A 50 2.82 -5.03 13.82
C ALA A 50 4.16 -5.44 14.45
N LEU A 51 4.16 -6.52 15.25
CA LEU A 51 5.38 -7.05 15.91
C LEU A 51 6.18 -5.99 16.71
N GLY A 52 5.51 -4.97 17.24
CA GLY A 52 6.17 -3.86 17.95
C GLY A 52 6.82 -2.81 17.04
N LEU A 53 6.75 -2.98 15.72
CA LEU A 53 7.17 -2.02 14.70
C LEU A 53 5.99 -1.13 14.30
N ASP A 54 6.27 0.14 14.03
CA ASP A 54 5.32 1.07 13.40
C ASP A 54 5.66 1.12 11.90
N LEU A 55 4.92 0.38 11.09
CA LEU A 55 5.15 0.21 9.66
C LEU A 55 4.41 1.26 8.85
N GLU A 56 5.10 1.86 7.88
CA GLU A 56 4.59 2.89 7.00
C GLU A 56 4.26 2.34 5.61
N VAL A 57 2.97 2.35 5.25
CA VAL A 57 2.49 1.85 3.96
C VAL A 57 1.94 3.02 3.13
N PRO A 58 2.63 3.43 2.05
CA PRO A 58 2.09 4.40 1.10
C PRO A 58 0.79 3.88 0.45
N VAL A 59 -0.24 4.72 0.37
CA VAL A 59 -1.53 4.38 -0.28
C VAL A 59 -1.32 3.88 -1.72
N LYS A 60 -0.34 4.45 -2.41
CA LYS A 60 0.05 4.00 -3.76
C LYS A 60 0.48 2.54 -3.82
N ARG A 61 1.20 2.04 -2.81
CA ARG A 61 1.64 0.63 -2.72
C ARG A 61 0.50 -0.28 -2.27
N ALA A 62 -0.32 0.18 -1.33
CA ALA A 62 -1.53 -0.54 -0.90
C ALA A 62 -2.52 -0.83 -2.05
N ARG A 63 -2.55 0.04 -3.07
CA ARG A 63 -3.36 -0.14 -4.29
C ARG A 63 -2.55 -0.67 -5.48
N ASP A 64 -1.40 -1.33 -5.25
CA ASP A 64 -0.63 -1.97 -6.32
C ASP A 64 -1.32 -3.27 -6.78
N LYS A 65 -1.59 -3.37 -8.08
CA LYS A 65 -2.26 -4.53 -8.68
C LYS A 65 -1.48 -5.84 -8.46
N ARG A 66 -0.15 -5.80 -8.40
CA ARG A 66 0.66 -7.01 -8.16
C ARG A 66 0.36 -7.61 -6.79
N ALA A 67 0.20 -6.77 -5.77
CA ALA A 67 -0.20 -7.23 -4.45
C ALA A 67 -1.62 -7.83 -4.47
N SER A 68 -2.58 -7.17 -5.12
CA SER A 68 -3.94 -7.72 -5.22
C SER A 68 -4.01 -9.04 -5.99
N ASP A 69 -3.22 -9.19 -7.05
CA ASP A 69 -3.19 -10.40 -7.87
C ASP A 69 -2.60 -11.59 -7.11
N LEU A 70 -1.58 -11.37 -6.29
CA LEU A 70 -1.03 -12.39 -5.40
C LEU A 70 -2.04 -12.78 -4.32
N MET A 71 -2.66 -11.80 -3.66
CA MET A 71 -3.66 -12.04 -2.60
C MET A 71 -4.94 -12.70 -3.11
N ALA A 72 -5.25 -12.61 -4.41
CA ALA A 72 -6.41 -13.24 -5.01
C ALA A 72 -6.21 -14.73 -5.34
N LYS A 73 -4.98 -15.26 -5.19
CA LYS A 73 -4.71 -16.69 -5.42
C LYS A 73 -5.37 -17.53 -4.32
N ALA A 74 -6.01 -18.62 -4.73
CA ALA A 74 -6.62 -19.57 -3.79
C ALA A 74 -5.57 -20.26 -2.91
N ASP A 75 -4.41 -20.57 -3.49
CA ASP A 75 -3.31 -21.29 -2.84
C ASP A 75 -2.07 -20.39 -2.78
N ILE A 76 -2.18 -19.26 -2.08
CA ILE A 76 -1.03 -18.37 -1.86
C ILE A 76 0.03 -19.07 -1.01
N THR A 77 1.29 -19.00 -1.46
CA THR A 77 2.45 -19.57 -0.76
C THR A 77 3.11 -18.55 0.16
N ASP A 78 3.92 -19.00 1.12
CA ASP A 78 4.64 -18.12 2.05
C ASP A 78 5.56 -17.12 1.30
N ALA A 79 6.26 -17.59 0.25
CA ALA A 79 7.08 -16.72 -0.59
C ALA A 79 6.27 -15.63 -1.30
N GLU A 80 5.01 -15.91 -1.65
CA GLU A 80 4.11 -14.92 -2.24
C GLU A 80 3.56 -13.96 -1.20
N VAL A 81 3.33 -14.42 0.03
CA VAL A 81 2.98 -13.56 1.17
C VAL A 81 4.13 -12.58 1.45
N GLU A 82 5.36 -13.05 1.51
CA GLU A 82 6.55 -12.20 1.66
C GLU A 82 6.67 -11.18 0.52
N GLU A 83 6.40 -11.59 -0.72
CA GLU A 83 6.42 -10.67 -1.86
C GLU A 83 5.31 -9.61 -1.77
N VAL A 84 4.11 -9.97 -1.28
CA VAL A 84 3.07 -8.97 -1.00
C VAL A 84 3.54 -7.99 0.05
N MET A 85 4.14 -8.47 1.16
CA MET A 85 4.68 -7.60 2.21
C MET A 85 5.78 -6.68 1.67
N ARG A 86 6.69 -7.20 0.84
CA ARG A 86 7.74 -6.42 0.17
C ARG A 86 7.16 -5.35 -0.76
N ILE A 87 6.09 -5.65 -1.51
CA ILE A 87 5.40 -4.65 -2.34
C ILE A 87 4.80 -3.53 -1.48
N LEU A 88 4.20 -3.86 -0.34
CA LEU A 88 3.56 -2.90 0.55
C LEU A 88 4.56 -2.02 1.31
N LEU A 89 5.57 -2.65 1.92
CA LEU A 89 6.52 -2.04 2.84
C LEU A 89 7.78 -1.50 2.14
N GLY A 90 8.17 -2.12 1.02
CA GLY A 90 9.49 -1.94 0.43
C GLY A 90 10.56 -2.73 1.18
N ASP A 91 11.74 -2.82 0.56
CA ASP A 91 12.81 -3.72 1.01
C ASP A 91 13.33 -3.39 2.43
N GLU A 92 13.43 -2.11 2.77
CA GLU A 92 13.96 -1.66 4.07
C GLU A 92 13.06 -2.11 5.24
N GLN A 93 11.78 -1.76 5.18
CA GLN A 93 10.82 -2.15 6.21
C GLN A 93 10.54 -3.65 6.20
N MET A 94 10.62 -4.31 5.04
CA MET A 94 10.53 -5.78 4.98
C MET A 94 11.69 -6.43 5.73
N ALA A 95 12.92 -5.94 5.56
CA ALA A 95 14.08 -6.46 6.29
C ALA A 95 13.96 -6.26 7.82
N ASP A 96 13.32 -5.19 8.27
CA ASP A 96 13.05 -4.99 9.69
C ASP A 96 11.99 -5.97 10.22
N VAL A 97 10.97 -6.29 9.42
CA VAL A 97 9.99 -7.33 9.75
C VAL A 97 10.65 -8.71 9.80
N GLU A 98 11.45 -9.06 8.78
CA GLU A 98 12.21 -10.33 8.76
C GLU A 98 13.09 -10.45 10.01
N ARG A 99 13.80 -9.38 10.38
CA ARG A 99 14.62 -9.36 11.60
C ARG A 99 13.79 -9.53 12.87
N ALA A 100 12.61 -8.92 12.94
CA ALA A 100 11.70 -9.06 14.08
C ALA A 100 11.08 -10.47 14.18
N CYS A 101 10.98 -11.20 13.06
CA CYS A 101 10.54 -12.58 13.00
C CYS A 101 11.67 -13.61 13.13
N THR A 102 12.94 -13.17 13.21
CA THR A 102 14.08 -14.09 13.25
C THR A 102 14.61 -14.24 14.67
N ASP A 103 14.67 -15.48 15.16
CA ASP A 103 15.23 -15.82 16.46
C ASP A 103 16.76 -15.73 16.49
N GLU A 104 17.35 -15.79 17.69
CA GLU A 104 18.81 -15.69 17.89
C GLU A 104 19.61 -16.78 17.15
N ASP A 105 18.99 -17.93 16.87
CA ASP A 105 19.60 -19.04 16.14
C ASP A 105 19.45 -18.95 14.61
N GLY A 106 18.80 -17.88 14.11
CA GLY A 106 18.54 -17.63 12.70
C GLY A 106 17.28 -18.29 12.15
N THR A 107 16.48 -18.94 13.00
CA THR A 107 15.18 -19.49 12.60
C THR A 107 14.19 -18.35 12.35
N VAL A 108 13.51 -18.37 11.20
CA VAL A 108 12.43 -17.42 10.88
C VAL A 108 11.10 -18.00 11.36
N ASP A 109 10.43 -17.29 12.25
CA ASP A 109 9.10 -17.60 12.74
C ASP A 109 8.04 -17.21 11.69
N VAL A 110 7.52 -18.22 11.00
CA VAL A 110 6.47 -18.08 9.98
C VAL A 110 5.14 -17.62 10.60
N ASP A 111 4.85 -17.97 11.85
CA ASP A 111 3.63 -17.53 12.54
C ASP A 111 3.70 -16.04 12.87
N ALA A 112 4.88 -15.55 13.28
CA ALA A 112 5.13 -14.11 13.45
C ALA A 112 4.99 -13.36 12.12
N MET A 113 5.51 -13.90 11.03
CA MET A 113 5.36 -13.34 9.69
C MET A 113 3.89 -13.28 9.26
N ALA A 114 3.14 -14.37 9.47
CA ALA A 114 1.71 -14.44 9.18
C ALA A 114 0.91 -13.42 10.00
N LEU A 115 1.29 -13.19 11.26
CA LEU A 115 0.68 -12.16 12.11
C LEU A 115 0.96 -10.75 11.56
N ALA A 116 2.19 -10.45 11.15
CA ALA A 116 2.53 -9.16 10.53
C ALA A 116 1.74 -8.93 9.25
N PHE A 117 1.68 -9.93 8.38
CA PHE A 117 0.87 -9.91 7.17
C PHE A 117 -0.61 -9.63 7.48
N ALA A 118 -1.19 -10.39 8.40
CA ALA A 118 -2.58 -10.23 8.80
C ALA A 118 -2.88 -8.81 9.30
N LYS A 119 -1.99 -8.23 10.12
CA LYS A 119 -2.12 -6.84 10.61
C LYS A 119 -2.10 -5.82 9.48
N LEU A 120 -1.22 -6.00 8.50
CA LEU A 120 -1.14 -5.12 7.31
C LEU A 120 -2.42 -5.19 6.48
N VAL A 121 -2.87 -6.39 6.10
CA VAL A 121 -4.00 -6.51 5.16
C VAL A 121 -5.36 -6.27 5.82
N THR A 122 -5.44 -6.42 7.15
CA THR A 122 -6.69 -6.18 7.89
C THR A 122 -6.79 -4.78 8.48
N SER A 123 -5.71 -3.99 8.48
CA SER A 123 -5.67 -2.62 9.01
C SER A 123 -6.79 -1.74 8.46
N ASP A 124 -7.56 -1.16 9.38
CA ASP A 124 -8.63 -0.23 9.06
C ASP A 124 -8.07 1.08 8.49
N GLU A 125 -6.85 1.45 8.90
CA GLU A 125 -6.13 2.60 8.35
C GLU A 125 -5.90 2.42 6.85
N LEU A 126 -5.60 1.19 6.40
CA LEU A 126 -5.42 0.85 4.99
C LEU A 126 -6.74 0.67 4.23
N LYS A 127 -7.79 0.18 4.88
CA LYS A 127 -9.12 -0.03 4.27
C LYS A 127 -9.96 1.24 4.15
N ASN A 128 -9.82 2.19 5.07
CA ASN A 128 -10.63 3.41 5.13
C ASN A 128 -9.98 4.62 4.45
N PHE A 129 -9.18 4.40 3.40
CA PHE A 129 -8.68 5.48 2.54
C PHE A 129 -9.63 5.77 1.37
#